data_AF-A0A6S7JRA6-F1
#
_entry.id   AF-A0A6S7JRA6-F1
#
_cell.length_a   1.000
_cell.length_b   1.000
_cell.length_c   1.000
_cell.angle_alpha   90.00
_cell.angle_beta   90.00
_cell.angle_gamma   90.00
#
_symmetry.space_group_name_H-M   'P 1'
#
loop_
_entity.id
_entity.type
_entity.pdbx_description
1 polymer ?
#
loop_
_entity_poly.entity_id
_entity_poly.type
_entity_poly.pdbx_seq_one_letter_code
_entity_poly.pdbx_strand_id
1 'polypeptide(L)'
;MENSNRGPGETSEIVFSNACNSTMLEMDKINDVTKKTSLTVTVLGTGDFGRALTKRLSLSGYNVVMGSRSPESKKNCSILRSFQILSIDDACNHSEVVMLAIPREGYDRMVELYGKLLQNKIVVDVSNPTQASCDGSSHAEYLASLLPGARVVKGLNMVSAWTLENDVFGGSRQVFICGDDQAAKDQ
;
A
#
# COMPACT_ATOMS: atom_id res chain seq x y z
N MET A 1 -28.69 -39.15 -7.04
CA MET A 1 -27.55 -38.75 -6.20
C MET A 1 -26.76 -37.72 -6.98
N GLU A 2 -27.12 -36.45 -6.79
CA GLU A 2 -26.37 -35.31 -7.33
C GLU A 2 -25.05 -35.19 -6.59
N ASN A 3 -23.94 -35.09 -7.32
CA ASN A 3 -22.69 -34.60 -6.77
C ASN A 3 -22.22 -33.42 -7.62
N SER A 4 -22.54 -32.23 -7.09
CA SER A 4 -21.97 -30.93 -7.44
C SER A 4 -20.46 -30.98 -7.21
N ASN A 5 -19.67 -30.74 -8.25
CA ASN A 5 -18.24 -30.47 -8.10
C ASN A 5 -17.91 -29.10 -8.70
N ARG A 6 -17.42 -28.24 -7.80
CA ARG A 6 -17.17 -26.81 -7.98
C ARG A 6 -15.98 -26.62 -8.93
N GLY A 7 -16.09 -25.66 -9.84
CA GLY A 7 -15.01 -25.29 -10.74
C GLY A 7 -13.77 -24.77 -9.99
N PRO A 8 -12.56 -24.93 -10.55
CA PRO A 8 -11.37 -24.35 -9.98
C PRO A 8 -11.43 -22.83 -10.13
N GLY A 9 -11.28 -22.10 -9.02
CA GLY A 9 -11.12 -20.65 -9.05
C GLY A 9 -9.84 -20.28 -9.78
N GLU A 10 -9.95 -19.40 -10.77
CA GLU A 10 -8.82 -18.86 -11.51
C GLU A 10 -7.90 -18.09 -10.55
N THR A 11 -6.78 -18.72 -10.17
CA THR A 11 -5.62 -18.03 -9.62
C THR A 11 -4.81 -17.50 -10.80
N SER A 12 -4.88 -16.18 -11.05
CA SER A 12 -4.05 -15.53 -12.06
C SER A 12 -2.60 -15.42 -11.54
N GLU A 13 -1.77 -16.37 -11.96
CA GLU A 13 -0.34 -16.41 -11.68
C GLU A 13 0.40 -15.51 -12.69
N ILE A 14 0.83 -14.32 -12.25
CA ILE A 14 1.61 -13.41 -13.11
C ILE A 14 3.09 -13.83 -13.03
N VAL A 15 3.53 -14.58 -14.04
CA VAL A 15 4.94 -14.94 -14.26
C VAL A 15 5.64 -13.82 -15.03
N PHE A 16 6.59 -13.13 -14.40
CA PHE A 16 7.44 -12.17 -15.10
C PHE A 16 8.56 -12.89 -15.86
N SER A 17 8.39 -13.01 -17.18
CA SER A 17 9.40 -13.46 -18.14
C SER A 17 10.20 -12.27 -18.65
N ASN A 18 11.52 -12.27 -18.43
CA ASN A 18 12.45 -11.35 -19.07
C ASN A 18 12.70 -11.78 -20.53
N ALA A 19 12.10 -11.07 -21.48
CA ALA A 19 12.57 -11.05 -22.85
C ALA A 19 12.38 -9.64 -23.44
N CYS A 20 13.50 -9.04 -23.85
CA CYS A 20 13.54 -7.86 -24.70
C CYS A 20 12.91 -8.23 -26.05
N ASN A 21 11.80 -7.57 -26.42
CA ASN A 21 11.36 -7.51 -27.81
C ASN A 21 10.58 -6.20 -28.05
N SER A 22 11.15 -5.38 -28.92
CA SER A 22 10.52 -4.20 -29.49
C SER A 22 9.35 -4.62 -30.38
N THR A 23 8.12 -4.39 -29.94
CA THR A 23 6.95 -4.41 -30.82
C THR A 23 5.95 -3.37 -30.32
N MET A 24 5.66 -2.43 -31.22
CA MET A 24 4.55 -1.47 -31.24
C MET A 24 3.50 -1.72 -30.14
N LEU A 25 3.60 -0.95 -29.05
CA LEU A 25 2.64 -1.01 -27.93
C LEU A 25 1.28 -0.50 -28.41
N GLU A 26 0.24 -1.34 -28.29
CA GLU A 26 -1.16 -0.94 -28.52
C GLU A 26 -1.51 0.32 -27.70
N MET A 27 -2.22 1.27 -28.32
CA MET A 27 -2.60 2.55 -27.70
C MET A 27 -3.39 2.38 -26.39
N ASP A 28 -4.11 1.27 -26.21
CA ASP A 28 -4.84 0.96 -24.98
C ASP A 28 -3.90 0.63 -23.80
N LYS A 29 -2.77 -0.01 -24.07
CA LYS A 29 -1.71 -0.25 -23.05
C LYS A 29 -0.93 1.02 -22.74
N ILE A 30 -0.82 1.95 -23.70
CA ILE A 30 -0.22 3.26 -23.44
C ILE A 30 -1.09 4.05 -22.45
N ASN A 31 -2.42 4.01 -22.58
CA ASN A 31 -3.33 4.65 -21.63
C ASN A 31 -3.26 4.02 -20.23
N ASP A 32 -3.14 2.69 -20.13
CA ASP A 32 -3.04 2.01 -18.84
C ASP A 32 -1.68 2.24 -18.15
N VAL A 33 -0.59 2.24 -18.92
CA VAL A 33 0.77 2.60 -18.45
C VAL A 33 0.84 4.08 -18.05
N THR A 34 0.26 4.99 -18.84
CA THR A 34 0.25 6.43 -18.53
C THR A 34 -0.64 6.76 -17.32
N LYS A 35 -1.78 6.05 -17.16
CA LYS A 35 -2.64 6.16 -15.97
C LYS A 35 -1.92 5.64 -14.73
N LYS A 36 -1.20 4.51 -14.83
CA LYS A 36 -0.36 3.97 -13.76
C LYS A 36 0.79 4.92 -13.36
N THR A 37 1.39 5.64 -14.31
CA THR A 37 2.41 6.69 -14.04
C THR A 37 1.83 8.00 -13.51
N SER A 38 0.50 8.18 -13.50
CA SER A 38 -0.17 9.37 -12.94
C SER A 38 -0.71 9.17 -11.52
N LEU A 39 -0.78 7.92 -11.04
CA LEU A 39 -1.26 7.60 -9.71
C LEU A 39 -0.16 7.88 -8.67
N THR A 40 -0.34 8.98 -7.94
CA THR A 40 0.44 9.27 -6.75
C THR A 40 -0.05 8.39 -5.61
N VAL A 41 0.88 7.74 -4.90
CA VAL A 41 0.62 6.96 -3.69
C VAL A 41 1.28 7.65 -2.51
N THR A 42 0.54 7.85 -1.44
CA THR A 42 1.10 8.38 -0.18
C THR A 42 1.46 7.24 0.75
N VAL A 43 2.66 7.27 1.32
CA VAL A 43 3.10 6.33 2.36
C VAL A 43 3.26 7.10 3.66
N LEU A 44 2.39 6.83 4.64
CA LEU A 44 2.49 7.43 5.96
C LEU A 44 3.43 6.60 6.84
N GLY A 45 4.51 7.23 7.30
CA GLY A 45 5.51 6.59 8.14
C GLY A 45 6.87 6.47 7.45
N THR A 46 7.92 6.88 8.16
CA THR A 46 9.32 6.89 7.69
C THR A 46 10.19 5.79 8.32
N GLY A 47 9.54 4.77 8.92
CA GLY A 47 10.18 3.56 9.44
C GLY A 47 10.64 2.62 8.33
N ASP A 48 11.25 1.50 8.70
CA ASP A 48 11.92 0.58 7.75
C ASP A 48 10.97 0.09 6.66
N PHE A 49 9.77 -0.35 7.03
CA PHE A 49 8.77 -0.79 6.06
C PHE A 49 8.32 0.33 5.11
N GLY A 50 8.03 1.53 5.65
CA GLY A 50 7.61 2.68 4.83
C GLY A 50 8.69 3.09 3.82
N ARG A 51 9.97 3.07 4.21
CA ARG A 51 11.09 3.37 3.31
C ARG A 51 11.25 2.30 2.23
N ALA A 52 11.21 1.03 2.62
CA ALA A 52 11.32 -0.10 1.71
C ALA A 52 10.18 -0.13 0.68
N LEU A 53 8.95 0.11 1.14
CA LEU A 53 7.76 0.20 0.30
C LEU A 53 7.86 1.37 -0.68
N THR A 54 8.24 2.56 -0.19
CA THR A 54 8.44 3.76 -1.02
C THR A 54 9.47 3.50 -2.12
N LYS A 55 10.62 2.90 -1.77
CA LYS A 55 11.66 2.52 -2.72
C LYS A 55 11.11 1.58 -3.79
N ARG A 56 10.40 0.52 -3.38
CA ARG A 56 9.86 -0.49 -4.31
C ARG A 56 8.81 0.09 -5.25
N LEU A 57 7.89 0.90 -4.73
CA LEU A 57 6.86 1.58 -5.54
C LEU A 57 7.51 2.56 -6.53
N SER A 58 8.50 3.34 -6.09
CA SER A 58 9.22 4.28 -6.97
C SER A 58 9.96 3.55 -8.10
N LEU A 59 10.64 2.45 -7.79
CA LEU A 59 11.30 1.60 -8.80
C LEU A 59 10.31 0.94 -9.78
N SER A 60 9.05 0.81 -9.38
CA SER A 60 7.97 0.27 -10.22
C SER A 60 7.27 1.34 -11.06
N GLY A 61 7.73 2.60 -11.01
CA GLY A 61 7.22 3.71 -11.83
C GLY A 61 6.06 4.49 -11.22
N TYR A 62 5.72 4.27 -9.95
CA TYR A 62 4.72 5.08 -9.25
C TYR A 62 5.32 6.38 -8.72
N ASN A 63 4.52 7.44 -8.71
CA ASN A 63 4.85 8.65 -7.97
C ASN A 63 4.55 8.42 -6.48
N VAL A 64 5.53 8.57 -5.60
CA VAL A 64 5.35 8.25 -4.18
C VAL A 64 5.75 9.44 -3.32
N VAL A 65 4.86 9.80 -2.39
CA VAL A 65 5.10 10.84 -1.39
C VAL A 65 5.08 10.22 -0.01
N MET A 66 6.08 10.51 0.81
CA MET A 66 6.11 10.06 2.20
C MET A 66 5.55 11.12 3.14
N GLY A 67 4.62 10.74 4.01
CA GLY A 67 4.12 11.58 5.10
C GLY A 67 4.90 11.31 6.39
N SER A 68 5.40 12.38 7.03
CA SER A 68 6.13 12.32 8.29
C SER A 68 5.66 13.37 9.29
N ARG A 69 5.74 13.04 10.59
CA ARG A 69 5.54 14.02 11.68
C ARG A 69 6.66 15.06 11.77
N SER A 70 7.82 14.75 11.21
CA SER A 70 9.02 15.61 11.24
C SER A 70 9.76 15.54 9.90
N PRO A 71 9.19 16.11 8.82
CA PRO A 71 9.76 16.01 7.48
C PRO A 71 11.19 16.59 7.40
N GLU A 72 11.44 17.75 8.00
CA GLU A 72 12.76 18.40 7.99
C GLU A 72 13.87 17.54 8.62
N SER A 73 13.58 16.87 9.73
CA SER A 73 14.54 15.99 10.40
C SER A 73 14.89 14.74 9.58
N LYS A 74 14.09 14.41 8.54
CA LYS A 74 14.26 13.22 7.71
C LYS A 74 14.97 13.50 6.39
N LYS A 75 14.99 14.75 5.92
CA LYS A 75 15.74 15.17 4.71
C LYS A 75 17.24 14.91 4.80
N ASN A 76 17.79 14.86 6.03
CA ASN A 76 19.21 14.57 6.27
C ASN A 76 19.55 13.07 6.26
N CYS A 77 18.55 12.17 6.25
CA CYS A 77 18.79 10.74 6.11
C CYS A 77 19.13 10.45 4.64
N SER A 78 20.35 9.97 4.39
CA SER A 78 20.87 9.70 3.04
C SER A 78 19.96 8.79 2.21
N ILE A 79 19.33 7.81 2.83
CA ILE A 79 18.40 6.86 2.20
C ILE A 79 17.13 7.56 1.71
N LEU A 80 16.71 8.63 2.38
CA LEU A 80 15.46 9.33 2.14
C LEU A 80 15.61 10.56 1.23
N ARG A 81 16.84 10.98 0.91
CA ARG A 81 17.10 12.17 0.06
C ARG A 81 16.47 12.09 -1.32
N SER A 82 16.26 10.87 -1.82
CA SER A 82 15.69 10.60 -3.14
C SER A 82 14.16 10.62 -3.15
N PHE A 83 13.50 10.71 -1.99
CA PHE A 83 12.04 10.68 -1.88
C PHE A 83 11.49 12.02 -1.43
N GLN A 84 10.31 12.37 -1.95
CA GLN A 84 9.57 13.54 -1.46
C GLN A 84 8.98 13.20 -0.09
N ILE A 85 9.40 13.94 0.94
CA ILE A 85 8.87 13.82 2.30
C ILE A 85 8.16 15.12 2.67
N LEU A 86 6.88 15.02 2.97
CA LEU A 86 6.03 16.14 3.38
C LEU A 86 5.53 15.96 4.80
N SER A 87 4.83 16.98 5.32
CA SER A 87 3.96 16.82 6.47
C SER A 87 2.88 15.78 6.15
N ILE A 88 2.27 15.18 7.17
CA ILE A 88 1.21 14.18 6.97
C ILE A 88 0.00 14.83 6.27
N ASP A 89 -0.35 16.05 6.65
CA ASP A 89 -1.44 16.82 6.05
C ASP A 89 -1.22 17.05 4.55
N ASP A 90 -0.07 17.58 4.15
CA ASP A 90 0.26 17.77 2.75
C ASP A 90 0.30 16.44 2.00
N ALA A 91 0.95 15.41 2.55
CA ALA A 91 1.04 14.10 1.90
C ALA A 91 -0.35 13.48 1.64
N CYS A 92 -1.28 13.57 2.60
CA CYS A 92 -2.66 13.08 2.41
C CYS A 92 -3.42 13.83 1.30
N ASN A 93 -3.07 15.08 1.02
CA ASN A 93 -3.68 15.86 -0.06
C ASN A 93 -3.14 15.51 -1.46
N HIS A 94 -2.00 14.81 -1.56
CA HIS A 94 -1.36 14.49 -2.85
C HIS A 94 -1.88 13.20 -3.50
N SER A 95 -2.63 12.35 -2.80
CA SER A 95 -3.07 11.05 -3.31
C SER A 95 -4.47 10.66 -2.85
N GLU A 96 -5.13 9.80 -3.63
CA GLU A 96 -6.37 9.12 -3.23
C GLU A 96 -6.10 7.79 -2.50
N VAL A 97 -4.89 7.24 -2.68
CA VAL A 97 -4.43 6.00 -2.02
C VAL A 97 -3.37 6.34 -0.99
N VAL A 98 -3.60 5.88 0.24
CA VAL A 98 -2.74 6.12 1.41
C VAL A 98 -2.34 4.80 2.05
N MET A 99 -1.06 4.45 1.97
CA MET A 99 -0.46 3.29 2.61
C MET A 99 -0.09 3.65 4.05
N LEU A 100 -0.72 2.99 5.02
CA LEU A 100 -0.55 3.29 6.44
C LEU A 100 0.56 2.43 7.06
N ALA A 101 1.81 2.86 6.91
CA ALA A 101 3.00 2.19 7.45
C ALA A 101 3.37 2.68 8.86
N ILE A 102 2.39 2.74 9.76
CA ILE A 102 2.58 3.05 11.18
C ILE A 102 2.08 1.90 12.07
N PRO A 103 2.64 1.72 13.27
CA PRO A 103 2.14 0.75 14.25
C PRO A 103 0.70 1.06 14.68
N ARG A 104 -0.05 0.03 15.10
CA ARG A 104 -1.46 0.15 15.53
C ARG A 104 -1.64 1.16 16.66
N GLU A 105 -0.67 1.25 17.57
CA GLU A 105 -0.67 2.19 18.70
C GLU A 105 -0.73 3.65 18.25
N GLY A 106 -0.39 3.93 16.99
CA GLY A 106 -0.49 5.25 16.38
C GLY A 106 -1.86 5.57 15.75
N TYR A 107 -2.79 4.62 15.66
CA TYR A 107 -4.03 4.79 14.88
C TYR A 107 -4.92 5.87 15.47
N ASP A 108 -5.23 5.82 16.76
CA ASP A 108 -6.13 6.77 17.40
C ASP A 108 -5.66 8.21 17.22
N ARG A 109 -4.38 8.46 17.49
CA ARG A 109 -3.76 9.79 17.33
C ARG A 109 -3.71 10.22 15.86
N MET A 110 -3.46 9.29 14.93
CA MET A 110 -3.45 9.60 13.50
C MET A 110 -4.84 9.99 13.03
N VAL A 111 -5.88 9.25 13.43
CA VAL A 111 -7.27 9.53 13.06
C VAL A 111 -7.76 10.82 13.72
N GLU A 112 -7.44 11.06 14.98
CA GLU A 112 -7.77 12.30 15.70
C GLU A 112 -7.27 13.54 14.94
N LEU A 113 -6.02 13.49 14.46
CA LEU A 113 -5.38 14.63 13.81
C LEU A 113 -5.71 14.73 12.31
N TYR A 114 -5.82 13.60 11.61
CA TYR A 114 -5.82 13.54 10.14
C TYR A 114 -7.00 12.77 9.54
N GLY A 115 -7.89 12.19 10.35
CA GLY A 115 -8.99 11.34 9.86
C GLY A 115 -9.95 12.04 8.90
N LYS A 116 -10.09 13.37 9.01
CA LYS A 116 -10.84 14.20 8.05
C LYS A 116 -10.21 14.24 6.65
N LEU A 117 -8.88 14.21 6.58
CA LEU A 117 -8.14 14.18 5.31
C LEU A 117 -8.23 12.82 4.62
N LEU A 118 -8.55 11.76 5.37
CA LEU A 118 -8.66 10.39 4.86
C LEU A 118 -10.06 10.03 4.35
N GLN A 119 -11.02 10.94 4.45
CA GLN A 119 -12.38 10.72 3.96
C GLN A 119 -12.38 10.48 2.44
N ASN A 120 -13.18 9.52 1.98
CA ASN A 120 -13.31 9.02 0.62
C ASN A 120 -12.04 8.43 -0.02
N LYS A 121 -10.92 8.40 0.72
CA LYS A 121 -9.65 7.81 0.26
C LYS A 121 -9.61 6.31 0.51
N ILE A 122 -8.72 5.64 -0.21
CA ILE A 122 -8.34 4.27 0.09
C ILE A 122 -7.22 4.30 1.11
N VAL A 123 -7.43 3.65 2.24
CA VAL A 123 -6.44 3.54 3.30
C VAL A 123 -6.01 2.08 3.39
N VAL A 124 -4.77 1.81 3.01
CA VAL A 124 -4.21 0.45 3.02
C VAL A 124 -3.49 0.20 4.34
N ASP A 125 -4.04 -0.66 5.17
CA ASP A 125 -3.42 -1.15 6.39
C ASP A 125 -2.37 -2.22 6.07
N VAL A 126 -1.10 -1.90 6.30
CA VAL A 126 0.04 -2.81 6.12
C VAL A 126 0.56 -3.40 7.43
N SER A 127 -0.09 -3.10 8.55
CA SER A 127 0.36 -3.54 9.87
C SER A 127 0.25 -5.06 10.05
N ASN A 128 1.04 -5.57 10.98
CA ASN A 128 0.96 -6.95 11.48
C ASN A 128 0.71 -6.92 12.99
N PRO A 129 -0.31 -7.64 13.49
CA PRO A 129 -0.44 -7.87 14.91
C PRO A 129 0.74 -8.70 15.43
N THR A 130 1.37 -8.27 16.52
CA THR A 130 2.35 -9.09 17.25
C THR A 130 1.66 -10.09 18.18
N GLN A 131 0.43 -9.79 18.57
CA GLN A 131 -0.45 -10.63 19.38
C GLN A 131 -1.88 -10.47 18.89
N ALA A 132 -2.71 -11.51 19.07
CA ALA A 132 -4.14 -11.40 18.82
C ALA A 132 -4.75 -10.34 19.74
N SER A 133 -5.73 -9.58 19.25
CA SER A 133 -6.46 -8.64 20.10
C SER A 133 -7.34 -9.41 21.09
N CYS A 134 -7.59 -8.81 22.25
CA CYS A 134 -8.44 -9.42 23.28
C CYS A 134 -9.90 -9.58 22.82
N ASP A 135 -10.35 -8.74 21.90
CA ASP A 135 -11.72 -8.72 21.35
C ASP A 135 -11.87 -9.50 20.04
N GLY A 136 -10.79 -10.10 19.53
CA GLY A 136 -10.77 -10.84 18.27
C GLY A 136 -10.76 -9.97 17.01
N SER A 137 -10.84 -8.63 17.14
CA SER A 137 -10.77 -7.71 16.00
C SER A 137 -9.38 -7.64 15.36
N SER A 138 -9.35 -7.63 14.03
CA SER A 138 -8.13 -7.35 13.28
C SER A 138 -7.77 -5.85 13.36
N HIS A 139 -6.50 -5.54 13.10
CA HIS A 139 -6.05 -4.15 13.01
C HIS A 139 -6.81 -3.34 11.94
N ALA A 140 -7.15 -3.97 10.82
CA ALA A 140 -7.88 -3.34 9.73
C ALA A 140 -9.34 -3.07 10.10
N GLU A 141 -10.02 -4.00 10.79
CA GLU A 141 -11.38 -3.77 11.29
C GLU A 141 -11.39 -2.65 12.33
N TYR A 142 -10.42 -2.63 13.25
CA TYR A 142 -10.26 -1.52 14.18
C TYR A 142 -10.05 -0.19 13.45
N LEU A 143 -9.16 -0.14 12.46
CA LEU A 143 -8.93 1.06 11.65
C LEU A 143 -10.18 1.52 10.89
N ALA A 144 -10.94 0.58 10.32
CA ALA A 144 -12.20 0.87 9.62
C ALA A 144 -13.24 1.46 10.57
N SER A 145 -13.32 0.97 11.81
CA SER A 145 -14.21 1.54 12.83
C SER A 145 -13.87 2.99 13.18
N LEU A 146 -12.59 3.37 13.09
CA LEU A 146 -12.12 4.74 13.33
C LEU A 146 -12.31 5.65 12.12
N LEU A 147 -12.37 5.09 10.90
CA LEU A 147 -12.45 5.84 9.63
C LEU A 147 -13.69 5.44 8.81
N PRO A 148 -14.92 5.69 9.28
CA PRO A 148 -16.14 5.21 8.63
C PRO A 148 -16.38 5.78 7.22
N GLY A 149 -15.72 6.89 6.86
CA GLY A 149 -15.80 7.45 5.51
C GLY A 149 -14.58 7.16 4.64
N ALA A 150 -13.60 6.36 5.10
CA ALA A 150 -12.51 5.87 4.27
C ALA A 150 -12.80 4.43 3.82
N ARG A 151 -12.23 4.03 2.69
CA ARG A 151 -12.26 2.65 2.20
C ARG A 151 -11.01 1.94 2.70
N VAL A 152 -11.13 1.20 3.80
CA VAL A 152 -9.99 0.50 4.41
C VAL A 152 -9.75 -0.84 3.71
N VAL A 153 -8.50 -1.08 3.34
CA VAL A 153 -8.03 -2.31 2.69
C VAL A 153 -6.86 -2.88 3.50
N LYS A 154 -6.90 -4.17 3.84
CA LYS A 154 -5.75 -4.89 4.40
C LYS A 154 -4.91 -5.43 3.25
N GLY A 155 -3.60 -5.18 3.31
CA GLY A 155 -2.66 -5.78 2.36
C GLY A 155 -1.21 -5.76 2.85
N LEU A 156 -0.32 -6.35 2.05
CA LEU A 156 1.16 -6.29 2.15
C LEU A 156 1.79 -6.79 3.46
N ASN A 157 1.01 -7.38 4.36
CA ASN A 157 1.46 -7.79 5.69
C ASN A 157 2.33 -9.06 5.68
N MET A 158 2.24 -9.86 4.62
CA MET A 158 3.13 -11.02 4.43
C MET A 158 4.51 -10.64 3.87
N VAL A 159 4.70 -9.39 3.46
CA VAL A 159 5.94 -8.90 2.89
C VAL A 159 6.77 -8.23 3.97
N SER A 160 8.07 -8.56 4.05
CA SER A 160 8.98 -7.88 4.96
C SER A 160 9.65 -6.66 4.32
N ALA A 161 10.07 -5.68 5.13
CA ALA A 161 10.86 -4.55 4.65
C ALA A 161 12.14 -5.02 3.94
N TRP A 162 12.79 -6.05 4.48
CA TRP A 162 14.00 -6.61 3.89
C TRP A 162 13.77 -7.21 2.50
N THR A 163 12.63 -7.90 2.31
CA THR A 163 12.22 -8.43 0.99
C THR A 163 12.01 -7.30 -0.02
N LEU A 164 11.33 -6.22 0.38
CA LEU A 164 11.11 -5.05 -0.46
C LEU A 164 12.44 -4.35 -0.84
N GLU A 165 13.43 -4.35 0.05
CA GLU A 165 14.72 -3.69 -0.16
C GLU A 165 15.67 -4.48 -1.07
N ASN A 166 15.70 -5.81 -0.95
CA ASN A 166 16.77 -6.65 -1.48
C ASN A 166 16.38 -7.47 -2.72
N ASP A 167 15.13 -7.38 -3.18
CA ASP A 167 14.65 -8.05 -4.41
C ASP A 167 15.02 -9.54 -4.49
N VAL A 168 14.98 -10.22 -3.34
CA VAL A 168 15.48 -11.58 -3.28
C VAL A 168 14.43 -12.51 -3.87
N PHE A 169 14.84 -13.31 -4.84
CA PHE A 169 14.03 -14.28 -5.58
C PHE A 169 13.20 -15.27 -4.72
N GLY A 170 13.34 -15.26 -3.39
CA GLY A 170 12.68 -16.16 -2.43
C GLY A 170 11.69 -15.53 -1.43
N GLY A 171 11.32 -14.25 -1.55
CA GLY A 171 10.22 -13.68 -0.76
C GLY A 171 8.84 -14.14 -1.24
N SER A 172 7.84 -14.19 -0.35
CA SER A 172 6.44 -14.42 -0.74
C SER A 172 6.01 -13.39 -1.77
N ARG A 173 5.74 -13.84 -3.01
CA ARG A 173 5.26 -12.99 -4.12
C ARG A 173 3.74 -12.81 -4.10
N GLN A 174 3.07 -13.58 -3.26
CA GLN A 174 1.63 -13.51 -3.06
C GLN A 174 1.33 -12.60 -1.89
N VAL A 175 0.41 -11.66 -2.12
CA VAL A 175 -0.12 -10.77 -1.11
C VAL A 175 -1.62 -11.00 -1.06
N PHE A 176 -2.14 -11.21 0.14
CA PHE A 176 -3.59 -11.26 0.35
C PHE A 176 -4.11 -9.84 0.50
N ILE A 177 -5.21 -9.56 -0.20
CA ILE A 177 -5.91 -8.28 -0.15
C ILE A 177 -7.32 -8.53 0.37
N CYS A 178 -7.71 -7.83 1.43
CA CYS A 178 -9.03 -7.94 2.04
C CYS A 178 -9.62 -6.54 2.26
N GLY A 179 -10.94 -6.41 2.15
CA GLY A 179 -11.65 -5.14 2.28
C GLY A 179 -13.10 -5.28 1.81
N ASP A 180 -13.96 -4.42 2.36
CA ASP A 180 -15.41 -4.47 2.12
C ASP A 180 -15.79 -3.81 0.78
N ASP A 181 -15.00 -2.84 0.32
CA ASP A 181 -15.20 -2.16 -0.95
C ASP A 181 -14.42 -2.85 -2.07
N GLN A 182 -15.13 -3.40 -3.05
CA GLN A 182 -14.50 -4.14 -4.15
C GLN A 182 -13.67 -3.22 -5.05
N ALA A 183 -14.16 -2.03 -5.38
CA ALA A 183 -13.44 -1.09 -6.22
C ALA A 183 -12.13 -0.61 -5.58
N ALA A 184 -12.09 -0.50 -4.25
CA ALA A 184 -10.88 -0.16 -3.51
C ALA A 184 -9.84 -1.28 -3.49
N LYS A 185 -10.26 -2.54 -3.51
CA LYS A 185 -9.34 -3.69 -3.59
C LYS A 185 -8.71 -3.85 -4.97
N ASP A 186 -9.40 -3.40 -6.02
CA ASP A 186 -8.96 -3.53 -7.41
C ASP A 186 -8.01 -2.40 -7.86
N GLN A 187 -7.80 -1.36 -7.04
CA GLN A 187 -6.86 -0.25 -7.27
C GLN A 187 -5.47 -0.54 -6.69
#